data_AF-A0A2T2VKX0-F1
#
_entry.id   AF-A0A2T2VKX0-F1
#
_cell.length_a   1.000
_cell.length_b   1.000
_cell.length_c   1.000
_cell.angle_alpha   90.00
_cell.angle_beta   90.00
_cell.angle_gamma   90.00
#
_symmetry.space_group_name_H-M   'P 1'
#
loop_
_entity.id
_entity.type
_entity.pdbx_description
1 polymer ?
#
loop_
_entity_poly.entity_id
_entity_poly.type
_entity_poly.pdbx_seq_one_letter_code
_entity_poly.pdbx_strand_id
1 'polypeptide(L)' 'KAHPNQDLAKGQVGTIVETFDNDYYEVEFADTRGQTIATLSLPAHELMRLHFEPEKV' A
#
# COMPACT_ATOMS: atom_id res chain seq x y z
N LYS A 1 10.65 4.08 7.66
CA LYS A 1 10.42 4.14 9.13
C LYS A 1 9.19 3.28 9.45
N ALA A 2 9.02 2.72 10.66
CA ALA A 2 7.70 2.19 11.01
C ALA A 2 6.71 3.36 11.08
N HIS A 3 5.50 3.23 10.52
CA HIS A 3 4.39 4.16 10.71
C HIS A 3 3.59 3.65 11.93
N PRO A 4 3.95 4.06 13.17
CA PRO A 4 3.29 3.54 14.35
C PRO A 4 1.90 4.17 14.39
N ASN A 5 0.87 3.40 14.77
CA ASN A 5 -0.55 3.81 14.85
C ASN A 5 -1.37 3.73 13.55
N GLN A 6 -0.90 2.97 12.57
CA GLN A 6 -1.80 2.50 11.53
C GLN A 6 -2.17 1.06 11.83
N ASP A 7 -3.45 0.70 11.65
CA ASP A 7 -3.99 -0.66 11.86
C ASP A 7 -3.50 -1.64 10.77
N LEU A 8 -2.20 -1.59 10.46
CA LEU A 8 -1.52 -2.35 9.44
C LEU A 8 -0.73 -3.49 10.07
N ALA A 9 -0.97 -4.69 9.56
CA ALA A 9 -0.19 -5.86 9.92
C ALA A 9 1.08 -5.97 9.05
N LYS A 10 2.15 -6.54 9.62
CA LYS A 10 3.37 -6.83 8.85
C LYS A 10 3.04 -7.78 7.69
N GLY A 11 3.47 -7.42 6.48
CA GLY A 11 3.23 -8.21 5.26
C GLY A 11 1.93 -7.88 4.53
N GLN A 12 1.12 -6.95 5.05
CA GLN A 12 -0.03 -6.44 4.32
C GLN A 12 0.41 -5.69 3.06
N VAL A 13 -0.34 -5.90 1.98
CA VAL A 13 -0.08 -5.29 0.67
C VAL A 13 -1.05 -4.12 0.50
N GLY A 14 -0.53 -2.99 0.01
CA GLY A 14 -1.33 -1.83 -0.37
C GLY A 14 -1.33 -1.60 -1.88
N THR A 15 -2.31 -0.83 -2.35
CA THR A 15 -2.50 -0.44 -3.74
C THR A 15 -2.13 1.03 -3.92
N ILE A 16 -1.34 1.36 -4.94
CA ILE A 16 -1.09 2.77 -5.30
C ILE A 16 -2.38 3.32 -5.93
N VAL A 17 -2.96 4.33 -5.29
CA VAL A 17 -4.19 5.00 -5.77
C VAL A 17 -3.92 6.37 -6.38
N GLU A 18 -2.82 7.02 -5.98
CA GLU A 18 -2.38 8.31 -6.55
C GLU A 18 -0.85 8.40 -6.62
N THR A 19 -0.34 9.12 -7.61
CA THR A 19 1.09 9.46 -7.74
C THR A 19 1.24 10.96 -7.53
N PHE A 20 2.11 11.33 -6.60
CA PHE A 20 2.47 12.72 -6.31
C PHE A 20 3.83 13.07 -6.93
N ASP A 21 4.14 14.36 -6.91
CA ASP A 21 5.47 14.85 -7.28
C ASP A 21 6.57 14.33 -6.33
N ASN A 22 7.83 14.43 -6.74
CA ASN A 22 9.01 14.05 -5.96
C ASN A 22 9.04 12.57 -5.51
N ASP A 23 8.53 11.66 -6.34
CA ASP A 23 8.55 10.22 -6.09
C ASP A 23 7.77 9.79 -4.83
N TYR A 24 6.64 10.43 -4.55
CA TYR A 24 5.69 10.04 -3.51
C TYR A 24 4.43 9.41 -4.11
N TYR A 25 3.82 8.49 -3.36
CA TYR A 25 2.62 7.79 -3.79
C TYR A 25 1.62 7.71 -2.64
N GLU A 26 0.34 7.89 -2.94
CA GLU A 26 -0.71 7.49 -2.01
C GLU A 26 -0.95 5.99 -2.14
N VAL A 27 -0.79 5.28 -1.04
CA VAL A 27 -1.01 3.85 -0.93
C VAL A 27 -2.21 3.59 -0.04
N GLU A 28 -3.22 2.93 -0.58
CA GLU A 28 -4.38 2.44 0.14
C GLU A 28 -4.17 1.01 0.61
N PHE A 29 -4.52 0.74 1.87
CA PHE A 29 -4.59 -0.60 2.43
C PHE A 29 -6.05 -0.93 2.75
N ALA A 30 -6.60 -1.98 2.14
CA ALA A 30 -7.97 -2.42 2.36
C ALA A 30 -8.06 -3.78 3.07
N ASP A 31 -9.18 -4.05 3.73
CA ASP A 31 -9.52 -5.35 4.28
C ASP A 31 -9.96 -6.34 3.18
N THR A 32 -10.22 -7.59 3.54
CA THR A 32 -10.65 -8.64 2.58
C THR A 32 -12.05 -8.41 1.99
N ARG A 33 -12.79 -7.40 2.46
CA ARG A 33 -14.08 -6.97 1.92
C ARG A 33 -13.94 -5.71 1.05
N GLY A 34 -12.73 -5.21 0.85
CA GLY A 34 -12.44 -4.00 0.09
C GLY A 34 -12.68 -2.69 0.86
N GLN A 35 -12.81 -2.73 2.19
CA GLN A 35 -12.93 -1.52 3.00
C GLN A 35 -11.53 -0.98 3.32
N THR A 36 -11.29 0.30 3.02
CA THR A 36 -10.06 1.01 3.40
C THR A 36 -9.85 0.97 4.91
N ILE A 37 -8.68 0.50 5.32
CA ILE A 37 -8.19 0.47 6.72
C ILE A 37 -7.27 1.68 6.96
N ALA A 38 -6.39 1.99 6.00
CA ALA A 38 -5.45 3.08 6.12
C ALA A 38 -5.02 3.59 4.74
N THR A 39 -4.64 4.86 4.70
CA THR A 39 -3.92 5.47 3.57
C THR A 39 -2.60 6.04 4.07
N LEU A 40 -1.56 5.95 3.23
CA LEU A 40 -0.23 6.49 3.50
C LEU A 40 0.32 7.19 2.28
N SER A 41 0.94 8.36 2.50
CA SER A 41 1.85 8.94 1.51
C SER A 41 3.25 8.39 1.76
N LEU A 42 3.76 7.59 0.82
CA LEU A 42 5.04 6.90 0.93
C LEU A 42 5.98 7.31 -0.20
N PRO A 43 7.28 7.54 0.09
CA PRO A 43 8.27 7.77 -0.95
C PRO A 43 8.62 6.45 -1.66
N ALA A 44 9.05 6.53 -2.92
CA ALA A 44 9.37 5.38 -3.76
C ALA A 44 10.34 4.38 -3.12
N HIS A 45 11.32 4.87 -2.35
CA HIS A 45 12.34 4.03 -1.72
C HIS A 45 11.81 3.17 -0.55
N GLU A 46 10.59 3.42 -0.06
CA GLU A 46 9.91 2.59 0.93
C GLU A 46 8.95 1.59 0.29
N LEU A 47 8.79 1.63 -1.05
CA LEU A 47 7.91 0.73 -1.79
C LEU A 47 8.69 -0.44 -2.40
N MET A 48 8.05 -1.60 -2.45
CA MET A 48 8.51 -2.76 -3.20
C MET A 48 7.39 -3.22 -4.12
N ARG A 49 7.70 -3.41 -5.40
CA ARG A 49 6.71 -3.89 -6.37
C ARG A 49 6.30 -5.31 -6.01
N LEU A 50 4.99 -5.52 -5.83
CA LEU A 50 4.46 -6.86 -5.65
C LEU A 50 4.51 -7.61 -6.97
N HIS A 51 5.28 -8.69 -7.01
CA HIS A 51 5.27 -9.65 -8.11
C HIS A 51 4.18 -10.69 -7.83
N PHE A 52 2.94 -10.34 -8.12
CA PHE A 52 1.79 -11.24 -8.03
C PHE A 52 1.09 -11.30 -9.37
N GLU A 53 0.91 -12.51 -9.88
CA GLU A 53 0.02 -12.77 -11.02
C GLU A 53 -1.17 -13.56 -10.46
N PRO A 54 -2.42 -13.07 -10.62
CA PRO A 54 -3.57 -13.89 -10.28
C PRO A 54 -3.51 -15.15 -11.14
N GLU A 55 -3.67 -16.32 -10.53
CA GLU A 55 -3.89 -17.54 -11.30
C GLU A 55 -5.09 -17.30 -12.22
N LYS A 56 -4.91 -17.62 -13.50
CA LYS A 56 -6.01 -17.53 -14.46
C LYS A 56 -7.09 -18.50 -14.00
N VAL A 57 -8.21 -17.93 -13.54
CA VAL A 57 -9.49 -18.64 -13.39
C VAL A 57 -10.03 -19.05 -14.75
#